data_AF-A0A9E2RY68-F1
#
_entry.id   AF-A0A9E2RY68-F1
#
_cell.length_a   1.000
_cell.length_b   1.000
_cell.length_c   1.000
_cell.angle_alpha   90.00
_cell.angle_beta   90.00
_cell.angle_gamma   90.00
#
_symmetry.space_group_name_H-M   'P 1'
#
loop_
_entity.id
_entity.type
_entity.pdbx_description
1 polymer ?
#
loop_
_entity_poly.entity_id
_entity_poly.type
_entity_poly.pdbx_seq_one_letter_code
_entity_poly.pdbx_strand_id
1 'polypeptide(L)'
;MKVAGADEVRGWLEQSGLNAATVARRAGVAPSTLHRITNGLVDPSAGTIREIALGCGVDLSLVTHAPSDGRAACAARTMLEEGYSPPSDGEVGEWISRLARLTQGDGPVEMVEAAARYSSPLFRPGAVWFEGSPTLGRPPRRTWRSTR
;
A
#
# COMPACT_ATOMS: atom_id res chain seq x y z
N MET A 1 -3.76 0.51 1.67
CA MET A 1 -3.40 -0.45 2.72
C MET A 1 -2.98 -1.72 2.00
N LYS A 2 -1.68 -1.94 1.82
CA LYS A 2 -1.20 -3.21 1.27
C LYS A 2 -1.29 -4.18 2.43
N VAL A 3 -2.35 -5.01 2.43
CA VAL A 3 -2.38 -6.17 3.32
C VAL A 3 -1.16 -7.01 2.94
N ALA A 4 -0.47 -7.61 3.91
CA ALA A 4 0.73 -8.42 3.67
C ALA A 4 0.53 -9.30 2.43
N GLY A 5 1.29 -9.00 1.39
CA GLY A 5 1.13 -9.58 0.08
C GLY A 5 1.93 -10.87 -0.07
N ALA A 6 2.08 -11.28 -1.32
CA ALA A 6 2.87 -12.45 -1.68
C ALA A 6 4.32 -12.37 -1.18
N ASP A 7 4.90 -11.17 -1.16
CA ASP A 7 6.29 -10.93 -0.72
C ASP A 7 6.45 -11.18 0.78
N GLU A 8 5.54 -10.65 1.60
CA GLU A 8 5.57 -10.82 3.05
C GLU A 8 5.39 -12.28 3.44
N VAL A 9 4.45 -12.99 2.80
CA VAL A 9 4.24 -14.42 3.04
C VAL A 9 5.48 -15.23 2.66
N ARG A 10 6.13 -14.91 1.54
CA ARG A 10 7.42 -15.52 1.16
C ARG A 10 8.50 -15.26 2.22
N GLY A 11 8.60 -14.02 2.70
CA GLY A 11 9.55 -13.65 3.75
C GLY A 11 9.35 -14.45 5.03
N TRP A 12 8.11 -14.67 5.47
CA TRP A 12 7.84 -15.52 6.65
C TRP A 12 8.18 -16.98 6.42
N LEU A 13 7.89 -17.53 5.24
CA LEU A 13 8.26 -18.90 4.89
C LEU A 13 9.77 -19.10 4.98
N GLU A 14 10.53 -18.20 4.37
CA GLU A 14 12.00 -18.21 4.39
C GLU A 14 12.56 -18.12 5.81
N GLN A 15 12.03 -17.20 6.64
CA GLN A 15 12.47 -17.02 8.03
C GLN A 15 12.10 -18.19 8.94
N SER A 16 10.98 -18.87 8.66
CA SER A 16 10.53 -20.01 9.47
C SER A 16 11.41 -21.25 9.33
N GLY A 17 12.14 -21.37 8.21
CA GLY A 17 12.91 -22.59 7.86
C GLY A 17 12.03 -23.81 7.55
N LEU A 18 10.71 -23.64 7.46
CA LEU A 18 9.76 -24.71 7.16
C LEU A 18 9.45 -24.77 5.68
N ASN A 19 9.17 -25.96 5.16
CA ASN A 19 8.64 -26.09 3.81
C ASN A 19 7.18 -25.61 3.73
N ALA A 20 6.78 -25.16 2.55
CA ALA A 20 5.44 -24.62 2.30
C ALA A 20 4.31 -25.60 2.66
N ALA A 21 4.49 -26.91 2.40
CA ALA A 21 3.48 -27.92 2.75
C ALA A 21 3.24 -28.02 4.26
N THR A 22 4.31 -27.89 5.07
CA THR A 22 4.24 -27.92 6.53
C THR A 22 3.52 -26.68 7.05
N VAL A 23 3.84 -25.50 6.53
CA VAL A 23 3.15 -24.26 6.89
C VAL A 23 1.69 -24.29 6.47
N ALA A 24 1.38 -24.74 5.25
CA ALA A 24 0.01 -24.89 4.78
C ALA A 24 -0.83 -25.75 5.74
N ARG A 25 -0.28 -26.91 6.15
CA ARG A 25 -0.92 -27.78 7.15
C ARG A 25 -1.11 -27.10 8.50
N ARG A 26 -0.11 -26.37 9.00
CA ARG A 26 -0.19 -25.65 10.28
C ARG A 26 -1.23 -24.53 10.24
N ALA A 27 -1.31 -23.82 9.13
CA ALA A 27 -2.23 -22.72 8.88
C ALA A 27 -3.65 -23.18 8.49
N GLY A 28 -3.88 -24.50 8.37
CA GLY A 28 -5.19 -25.04 7.98
C GLY A 28 -5.60 -24.70 6.53
N VAL A 29 -4.65 -24.43 5.64
CA VAL A 29 -4.90 -24.10 4.23
C VAL A 29 -4.41 -25.22 3.31
N ALA A 30 -5.04 -25.36 2.14
CA ALA A 30 -4.55 -26.28 1.12
C ALA A 30 -3.17 -25.82 0.59
N PRO A 31 -2.21 -26.74 0.32
CA PRO A 31 -0.92 -26.37 -0.26
C PRO A 31 -1.03 -25.60 -1.58
N SER A 32 -2.04 -25.92 -2.40
CA SER A 32 -2.34 -25.19 -3.63
C SER A 32 -2.78 -23.75 -3.38
N THR A 33 -3.53 -23.49 -2.29
CA THR A 33 -3.92 -22.13 -1.89
C THR A 33 -2.69 -21.33 -1.47
N LEU A 34 -1.82 -21.90 -0.62
CA LEU A 34 -0.58 -21.23 -0.24
C LEU A 34 0.31 -20.92 -1.45
N HIS A 35 0.43 -21.85 -2.40
CA HIS A 35 1.15 -21.62 -3.65
C HIS A 35 0.54 -20.48 -4.48
N ARG A 36 -0.78 -20.40 -4.59
CA ARG A 36 -1.43 -19.30 -5.31
C ARG A 36 -1.18 -17.95 -4.62
N ILE A 37 -1.20 -17.93 -3.28
CA ILE A 37 -0.91 -16.72 -2.49
C ILE A 37 0.52 -16.24 -2.73
N THR A 38 1.52 -17.12 -2.60
CA THR A 38 2.93 -16.74 -2.73
C THR A 38 3.34 -16.28 -4.13
N ASN A 39 2.55 -16.64 -5.14
CA ASN A 39 2.70 -16.19 -6.53
C ASN A 39 1.79 -15.00 -6.89
N GLY A 40 1.06 -14.43 -5.93
CA GLY A 40 0.17 -13.28 -6.18
C GLY A 40 -1.04 -13.62 -7.08
N LEU A 41 -1.40 -14.89 -7.19
CA LEU A 41 -2.52 -15.36 -8.02
C LEU A 41 -3.88 -15.23 -7.33
N VAL A 42 -3.89 -14.95 -6.02
CA VAL A 42 -5.07 -14.69 -5.21
C VAL A 42 -4.76 -13.62 -4.18
N ASP A 43 -5.77 -12.83 -3.84
CA ASP A 43 -5.76 -11.93 -2.69
C ASP A 43 -6.34 -12.67 -1.47
N PRO A 44 -5.52 -13.11 -0.50
CA PRO A 44 -5.99 -13.84 0.66
C PRO A 44 -6.72 -12.93 1.66
N SER A 45 -7.68 -13.51 2.39
CA SER A 45 -8.32 -12.77 3.49
C SER A 45 -7.30 -12.47 4.60
N ALA A 46 -7.53 -11.39 5.37
CA ALA A 46 -6.71 -11.05 6.53
C ALA A 46 -6.63 -12.20 7.55
N GLY A 47 -7.72 -12.97 7.71
CA GLY A 47 -7.73 -14.17 8.55
C GLY A 47 -6.79 -15.25 8.01
N THR A 48 -6.82 -15.51 6.70
CA THR A 48 -5.92 -16.48 6.05
C THR A 48 -4.46 -16.09 6.20
N ILE A 49 -4.12 -14.81 6.01
CA ILE A 49 -2.76 -14.30 6.21
C ILE A 49 -2.33 -14.50 7.67
N ARG A 50 -3.20 -14.20 8.64
CA ARG A 50 -2.92 -14.40 10.06
C ARG A 50 -2.62 -15.86 10.38
N GLU A 51 -3.42 -16.80 9.88
CA GLU A 51 -3.16 -18.24 10.12
C GLU A 51 -1.86 -18.70 9.46
N ILE A 52 -1.51 -18.17 8.29
CA ILE A 52 -0.21 -18.45 7.64
C ILE A 52 0.95 -17.90 8.49
N ALA A 53 0.83 -16.66 9.00
CA ALA A 53 1.80 -16.05 9.89
C ALA A 53 2.03 -16.92 11.15
N LEU A 54 0.95 -17.34 11.82
CA LEU A 54 1.01 -18.23 12.98
C LEU A 54 1.64 -19.59 12.63
N GLY A 55 1.34 -20.14 11.44
CA GLY A 55 1.96 -21.37 10.94
C GLY A 55 3.48 -21.27 10.75
N CYS A 56 3.97 -20.08 10.40
CA CYS A 56 5.39 -19.72 10.32
C CYS A 56 6.01 -19.40 11.69
N GLY A 57 5.21 -19.31 12.76
CA GLY A 57 5.69 -18.99 14.12
C GLY A 57 5.82 -17.50 14.41
N VAL A 58 5.17 -16.64 13.62
CA VAL A 58 5.13 -15.19 13.84
C VAL A 58 3.68 -14.73 14.06
N ASP A 59 3.50 -13.64 14.80
CA ASP A 59 2.17 -13.04 14.98
C ASP A 59 1.98 -11.84 14.05
N LEU A 60 0.77 -11.64 13.55
CA LEU A 60 0.42 -10.55 12.64
C LEU A 60 -0.29 -9.44 13.42
N SER A 61 0.39 -8.30 13.55
CA SER A 61 -0.22 -7.06 14.07
C SER A 61 -0.63 -6.15 12.92
N LEU A 62 -1.90 -5.71 12.94
CA LEU A 62 -2.43 -4.75 11.98
C LEU A 62 -2.56 -3.38 12.64
N VAL A 63 -1.92 -2.39 12.02
CA VAL A 63 -2.02 -0.98 12.42
C VAL A 63 -2.66 -0.18 11.29
N THR A 64 -3.49 0.79 11.64
CA THR A 64 -4.12 1.70 10.68
C THR A 64 -3.48 3.08 10.76
N HIS A 65 -3.32 3.72 9.62
CA HIS A 65 -2.84 5.10 9.48
C HIS A 65 -3.71 5.84 8.48
N ALA A 66 -3.67 7.17 8.50
CA ALA A 66 -4.29 7.96 7.44
C ALA A 66 -3.69 7.56 6.07
N PRO A 67 -4.52 7.53 5.01
CA PRO A 67 -4.08 7.13 3.68
C PRO A 67 -3.02 8.09 3.14
N SER A 68 -2.02 7.54 2.47
CA SER A 68 -0.84 8.28 2.02
C SER A 68 -0.30 7.77 0.69
N ASP A 69 -1.21 7.46 -0.24
CA ASP A 69 -0.87 6.82 -1.50
C ASP A 69 -0.88 7.82 -2.66
N GLY A 70 0.30 8.12 -3.20
CA GLY A 70 0.45 9.05 -4.33
C GLY A 70 -0.24 8.59 -5.62
N ARG A 71 -0.56 7.30 -5.74
CA ARG A 71 -1.32 6.76 -6.88
C ARG A 71 -2.71 7.32 -6.98
N ALA A 72 -3.33 7.71 -5.86
CA ALA A 72 -4.64 8.35 -5.88
C ALA A 72 -4.61 9.68 -6.65
N ALA A 73 -3.56 10.50 -6.45
CA ALA A 73 -3.37 11.73 -7.21
C ALA A 73 -3.08 11.42 -8.70
N CYS A 74 -2.22 10.44 -8.98
CA CYS A 74 -1.94 10.03 -10.36
C CYS A 74 -3.21 9.55 -11.10
N ALA A 75 -4.10 8.83 -10.40
CA ALA A 75 -5.37 8.37 -10.94
C ALA A 75 -6.28 9.56 -11.32
N ALA A 76 -6.44 10.54 -10.42
CA ALA A 76 -7.20 11.75 -10.75
C ALA A 76 -6.62 12.50 -11.95
N ARG A 77 -5.30 12.67 -12.02
CA ARG A 77 -4.64 13.28 -13.19
C ARG A 77 -4.90 12.49 -14.47
N THR A 78 -4.85 11.16 -14.40
CA THR A 78 -5.15 10.28 -15.56
C THR A 78 -6.60 10.45 -16.03
N MET A 79 -7.53 10.70 -15.12
CA MET A 79 -8.95 10.86 -15.45
C MET A 79 -9.29 12.27 -15.97
N LEU A 80 -8.54 13.29 -15.57
CA LEU A 80 -8.90 14.70 -15.79
C LEU A 80 -7.98 15.45 -16.75
N GLU A 81 -6.71 15.05 -16.87
CA GLU A 81 -5.70 15.71 -17.71
C GLU A 81 -5.47 14.95 -19.01
N GLU A 82 -5.80 15.57 -20.14
CA GLU A 82 -5.51 15.02 -21.46
C GLU A 82 -3.98 14.91 -21.68
N GLY A 83 -3.53 13.76 -22.17
CA GLY A 83 -2.11 13.51 -22.46
C GLY A 83 -1.24 13.17 -21.25
N TYR A 84 -1.79 13.09 -20.03
CA TYR A 84 -1.05 12.60 -18.87
C TYR A 84 -0.77 11.09 -19.00
N SER A 85 0.51 10.71 -18.85
CA SER A 85 0.95 9.31 -18.88
C SER A 85 1.29 8.84 -17.46
N PRO A 86 0.45 7.99 -16.82
CA PRO A 86 0.75 7.44 -15.51
C PRO A 86 1.84 6.34 -15.58
N PRO A 87 2.49 6.01 -14.45
CA PRO A 87 3.36 4.85 -14.37
C PRO A 87 2.60 3.53 -14.69
N SER A 88 3.29 2.55 -15.25
CA SER A 88 2.71 1.34 -15.86
C SER A 88 2.54 0.13 -14.92
N ASP A 89 2.47 0.35 -13.61
CA ASP A 89 2.45 -0.71 -12.58
C ASP A 89 1.04 -1.17 -12.17
N GLY A 90 0.00 -0.73 -12.87
CA GLY A 90 -1.39 -1.15 -12.63
C GLY A 90 -2.05 -0.55 -11.39
N GLU A 91 -1.28 -0.11 -10.40
CA GLU A 91 -1.78 0.48 -9.14
C GLU A 91 -2.62 1.74 -9.40
N VAL A 92 -2.28 2.52 -10.42
CA VAL A 92 -3.05 3.70 -10.84
C VAL A 92 -4.44 3.28 -11.33
N GLY A 93 -4.56 2.18 -12.09
CA GLY A 93 -5.84 1.68 -12.58
C GLY A 93 -6.77 1.21 -11.46
N GLU A 94 -6.22 0.60 -10.41
CA GLU A 94 -6.99 0.26 -9.22
C GLU A 94 -7.53 1.51 -8.51
N TRP A 95 -6.71 2.56 -8.43
CA TRP A 95 -7.12 3.84 -7.86
C TRP A 95 -8.15 4.57 -8.72
N ILE A 96 -8.07 4.52 -10.04
CA ILE A 96 -9.13 5.01 -10.95
C ILE A 96 -10.46 4.34 -10.59
N SER A 97 -10.46 3.00 -10.54
CA SER A 97 -11.64 2.22 -10.17
C SER A 97 -12.16 2.56 -8.77
N ARG A 98 -11.24 2.81 -7.82
CA ARG A 98 -11.57 3.17 -6.44
C ARG A 98 -12.16 4.57 -6.33
N LEU A 99 -11.59 5.57 -6.99
CA LEU A 99 -12.10 6.94 -7.01
C LEU A 99 -13.48 7.00 -7.65
N ALA A 100 -13.68 6.33 -8.78
CA ALA A 100 -14.99 6.25 -9.43
C ALA A 100 -16.08 5.71 -8.48
N ARG A 101 -15.76 4.71 -7.66
CA ARG A 101 -16.70 4.21 -6.63
C ARG A 101 -16.93 5.20 -5.49
N LEU A 102 -15.88 5.91 -5.06
CA LEU A 102 -15.95 6.84 -3.93
C LEU A 102 -16.73 8.10 -4.27
N THR A 103 -16.61 8.58 -5.50
CA THR A 103 -17.27 9.80 -5.96
C THR A 103 -18.57 9.52 -6.69
N GLN A 104 -18.93 8.26 -6.95
CA GLN A 104 -20.16 7.89 -7.68
C GLN A 104 -20.32 8.58 -9.05
N GLY A 105 -19.22 9.05 -9.65
CA GLY A 105 -19.25 9.83 -10.90
C GLY A 105 -19.53 11.33 -10.72
N ASP A 106 -19.38 11.87 -9.49
CA ASP A 106 -19.36 13.32 -9.24
C ASP A 106 -18.30 14.03 -10.10
N GLY A 107 -18.41 15.36 -10.17
CA GLY A 107 -17.62 16.20 -11.06
C GLY A 107 -16.10 16.20 -10.78
N PRO A 108 -15.34 16.92 -11.63
CA PRO A 108 -13.88 17.00 -11.52
C PRO A 108 -13.38 17.49 -10.16
N VAL A 109 -14.12 18.40 -9.51
CA VAL A 109 -13.73 18.98 -8.21
C VAL A 109 -13.78 17.91 -7.12
N GLU A 110 -14.90 17.19 -7.04
CA GLU A 110 -15.12 16.12 -6.07
C GLU A 110 -14.10 14.99 -6.24
N MET A 111 -13.72 14.72 -7.49
CA MET A 111 -12.66 13.75 -7.81
C MET A 111 -11.29 14.18 -7.31
N VAL A 112 -10.93 15.45 -7.49
CA VAL A 112 -9.67 16.01 -6.99
C VAL A 112 -9.66 16.02 -5.46
N GLU A 113 -10.76 16.43 -4.81
CA GLU A 113 -10.86 16.43 -3.36
C GLU A 113 -10.74 15.03 -2.76
N ALA A 114 -11.41 14.04 -3.36
CA ALA A 114 -11.29 12.64 -2.97
C ALA A 114 -9.83 12.18 -3.11
N ALA A 115 -9.21 12.39 -4.27
CA ALA A 115 -7.82 12.00 -4.52
C ALA A 115 -6.83 12.68 -3.55
N ALA A 116 -7.03 13.96 -3.24
CA ALA A 116 -6.21 14.70 -2.28
C ALA A 116 -6.25 14.06 -0.88
N ARG A 117 -7.43 13.65 -0.41
CA ARG A 117 -7.60 12.97 0.89
C ARG A 117 -6.78 11.69 1.00
N TYR A 118 -6.67 10.91 -0.07
CA TYR A 118 -5.95 9.63 -0.07
C TYR A 118 -4.47 9.75 -0.43
N SER A 119 -4.05 10.84 -1.06
CA SER A 119 -2.69 11.06 -1.52
C SER A 119 -1.85 11.92 -0.59
N SER A 120 -2.31 12.19 0.63
CA SER A 120 -1.57 13.00 1.60
C SER A 120 -0.12 12.50 1.79
N PRO A 121 0.91 13.35 1.87
CA PRO A 121 2.30 12.89 1.96
C PRO A 121 2.74 12.46 3.37
N LEU A 122 1.90 12.68 4.40
CA LEU A 122 2.28 12.63 5.82
C LEU A 122 2.86 11.28 6.30
N PHE A 123 2.44 10.18 5.68
CA PHE A 123 2.87 8.82 6.03
C PHE A 123 3.64 8.13 4.90
N ARG A 124 4.11 8.89 3.90
CA ARG A 124 4.94 8.29 2.83
C ARG A 124 6.34 8.01 3.37
N PRO A 125 6.92 6.84 3.05
CA PRO A 125 8.33 6.59 3.32
C PRO A 125 9.21 7.70 2.74
N GLY A 126 10.09 8.26 3.57
CA GLY A 126 10.99 9.35 3.18
C GLY A 126 10.36 10.75 3.11
N ALA A 127 9.09 10.92 3.49
CA ALA A 127 8.51 12.24 3.64
C ALA A 127 9.24 13.05 4.71
N VAL A 128 9.55 14.31 4.39
CA VAL A 128 10.20 15.25 5.31
C VAL A 128 9.24 16.39 5.57
N TRP A 129 8.98 16.67 6.84
CA TRP A 129 8.19 17.79 7.28
C TRP A 129 9.06 19.03 7.35
N PHE A 130 8.67 20.06 6.60
CA PHE A 130 9.28 21.36 6.74
C PHE A 130 8.50 22.16 7.78
N GLU A 131 9.02 22.23 9.00
CA GLU A 131 8.59 23.24 9.97
C GLU A 131 9.37 24.53 9.71
N GLY A 132 8.66 25.58 9.29
CA GLY A 132 9.22 26.91 9.05
C GLY A 132 8.41 27.70 8.03
N SER A 133 8.34 29.02 8.19
CA SER A 133 7.75 29.90 7.18
C SER A 133 8.58 29.81 5.89
N PRO A 134 8.02 29.34 4.76
CA PRO A 134 8.74 29.35 3.51
C PRO A 134 8.92 30.81 3.08
N THR A 135 10.11 31.38 3.28
CA THR A 135 10.50 32.56 2.52
C THR A 135 10.65 32.12 1.07
N LEU A 136 9.65 32.47 0.25
CA LEU A 136 9.62 32.21 -1.20
C LEU A 136 11.00 32.55 -1.80
N GLY A 137 11.66 31.56 -2.43
CA GLY A 137 12.89 31.77 -3.19
C GLY A 137 14.20 31.24 -2.58
N ARG A 138 14.22 30.59 -1.41
CA ARG A 138 15.45 29.97 -0.88
C ARG A 138 15.21 28.56 -0.33
N PRO A 139 15.79 27.49 -0.92
CA PRO A 139 15.73 26.18 -0.29
C PRO A 139 16.46 26.23 1.06
N PRO A 140 15.87 25.69 2.14
CA PRO A 140 16.47 25.74 3.46
C PRO A 140 17.78 24.95 3.48
N ARG A 141 18.80 25.53 4.11
CA ARG A 141 20.10 24.86 4.32
C ARG A 141 19.87 23.68 5.26
N ARG A 142 20.20 22.47 4.80
CA ARG A 142 20.18 21.23 5.60
C ARG A 142 20.90 21.44 6.93
N THR A 143 20.16 21.53 8.02
CA THR A 143 20.71 21.35 9.38
C THR A 143 20.01 20.14 9.98
N TRP A 144 20.70 19.00 9.97
CA TRP A 144 20.25 17.80 10.64
C TRP A 144 20.17 18.07 12.15
N ARG A 145 18.98 17.93 12.74
CA ARG A 145 18.85 17.65 14.17
C ARG A 145 18.18 16.28 14.28
N SER A 146 18.95 15.31 14.77
CA SER A 146 18.42 14.02 15.17
C SER A 146 17.66 14.20 16.48
N THR A 147 16.37 13.87 16.51
CA THR A 147 15.63 13.68 17.75
C THR A 147 15.63 12.20 18.08
N ARG A 148 16.02 11.89 19.33
CA ARG A 148 16.00 10.58 19.96
C ARG A 148 14.57 10.13 20.25
#